data_AF-A0A7J4UX08-F1
#
_entry.id   AF-A0A7J4UX08-F1
#
_cell.length_a   1.000
_cell.length_b   1.000
_cell.length_c   1.000
_cell.angle_alpha   90.00
_cell.angle_beta   90.00
_cell.angle_gamma   90.00
#
_symmetry.space_group_name_H-M   'P 1'
#
loop_
_entity.id
_entity.type
_entity.pdbx_description
1 polymer ?
#
loop_
_entity_poly.entity_id
_entity_poly.type
_entity_poly.pdbx_seq_one_letter_code
_entity_poly.pdbx_strand_id
1 'polypeptide(L)' 'ELARSSEQDRKTMSLDIDELDVLKGASQFLGGQFGCDVSVYTADDPARADPKGRARFARPGRPAVYVE' A
#
# COMPACT_ATOMS: atom_id res chain seq x y z
N GLU A 1 -6.03 19.22 0.59
CA GLU A 1 -5.82 17.79 0.21
C GLU A 1 -6.70 17.33 -0.97
N LEU A 2 -8.04 17.53 -0.98
CA LEU A 2 -8.96 17.09 -2.08
C LEU A 2 -8.87 17.85 -3.43
N ALA A 3 -8.19 18.99 -3.48
CA ALA A 3 -8.19 19.86 -4.67
C ALA A 3 -7.28 19.37 -5.82
N ARG A 4 -6.44 18.34 -5.58
CA ARG A 4 -5.52 17.74 -6.57
C ARG A 4 -5.70 16.23 -6.73
N SER A 5 -6.87 15.72 -6.34
CA SER A 5 -7.22 14.30 -6.48
C SER A 5 -7.78 14.08 -7.89
N SER A 6 -7.20 13.15 -8.65
CA SER A 6 -7.78 12.71 -9.92
C SER A 6 -9.17 12.09 -9.69
N GLU A 7 -10.03 12.02 -10.71
CA GLU A 7 -11.34 11.35 -10.59
C GLU A 7 -11.19 9.90 -10.11
N GLN A 8 -10.10 9.25 -10.52
CA GLN A 8 -9.76 7.89 -10.11
C GLN A 8 -9.49 7.80 -8.60
N ASP A 9 -8.72 8.74 -8.04
CA ASP A 9 -8.44 8.79 -6.60
C ASP A 9 -9.73 8.98 -5.78
N ARG A 10 -10.65 9.85 -6.24
CA ARG A 10 -11.95 10.05 -5.59
C ARG A 10 -12.79 8.78 -5.57
N LYS A 11 -12.77 8.03 -6.67
CA LYS A 11 -13.51 6.77 -6.79
C LYS A 11 -12.91 5.71 -5.87
N THR A 12 -11.58 5.57 -5.83
CA THR A 12 -10.94 4.59 -4.94
C THR A 12 -11.18 4.93 -3.46
N MET A 13 -11.15 6.22 -3.08
CA MET A 13 -11.48 6.65 -1.72
C MET A 13 -12.96 6.45 -1.33
N SER A 14 -13.84 6.21 -2.31
CA SER A 14 -15.27 5.92 -2.06
C SER A 14 -15.59 4.43 -1.89
N LEU A 15 -14.59 3.56 -2.08
CA LEU A 15 -14.73 2.13 -1.89
C LEU A 15 -14.54 1.79 -0.41
N ASP A 16 -15.54 1.13 0.18
CA ASP A 16 -15.46 0.58 1.54
C ASP A 16 -14.78 -0.79 1.47
N ILE A 17 -13.45 -0.78 1.43
CA ILE A 17 -12.59 -1.97 1.33
C ILE A 17 -11.52 -1.89 2.41
N ASP A 18 -11.31 -2.98 3.14
CA ASP A 18 -10.13 -3.13 4.00
C ASP A 18 -8.89 -3.39 3.13
N GLU A 19 -8.23 -2.32 2.67
CA GLU A 19 -7.05 -2.40 1.81
C GLU A 19 -5.92 -3.21 2.45
N LEU A 20 -5.77 -3.13 3.78
CA LEU A 20 -4.71 -3.83 4.50
C LEU A 20 -4.94 -5.34 4.45
N ASP A 21 -6.16 -5.79 4.74
CA ASP A 21 -6.53 -7.20 4.70
C ASP A 21 -6.37 -7.78 3.28
N VAL A 22 -6.87 -7.06 2.28
CA VAL A 22 -6.75 -7.47 0.87
C VAL A 22 -5.29 -7.62 0.44
N LEU A 23 -4.44 -6.63 0.74
CA LEU A 23 -3.02 -6.68 0.37
C LEU A 23 -2.26 -7.75 1.16
N LYS A 24 -2.57 -7.95 2.45
CA LYS A 24 -2.00 -9.03 3.25
C LYS A 24 -2.39 -10.40 2.72
N GLY A 25 -3.66 -10.60 2.35
CA GLY A 25 -4.14 -11.84 1.74
C GLY A 25 -3.46 -12.14 0.39
N ALA A 26 -3.09 -11.11 -0.36
CA ALA A 26 -2.39 -11.26 -1.64
C ALA A 26 -0.86 -11.46 -1.50
N SER A 27 -0.27 -11.25 -0.33
CA SER A 27 1.20 -11.26 -0.13
C SER A 27 1.87 -12.54 -0.62
N GLN A 28 1.32 -13.72 -0.30
CA GLN A 28 1.88 -15.00 -0.73
C GLN A 28 1.82 -15.17 -2.25
N PHE A 29 0.72 -14.74 -2.88
CA PHE A 29 0.58 -14.76 -4.33
C PHE A 29 1.62 -13.83 -4.98
N LEU A 30 1.71 -12.58 -4.51
CA LEU A 30 2.67 -11.60 -5.02
C LEU A 30 4.11 -12.11 -4.85
N GLY A 31 4.44 -12.67 -3.70
CA GLY A 31 5.77 -13.23 -3.45
C GLY A 31 6.10 -14.40 -4.37
N GLY A 32 5.13 -15.29 -4.64
CA GLY A 32 5.28 -16.35 -5.64
C GLY A 32 5.44 -15.83 -7.07
N GLN A 33 4.76 -14.75 -7.44
CA GLN A 33 4.88 -14.14 -8.78
C GLN A 33 6.20 -13.41 -8.99
N PHE A 34 6.69 -12.70 -7.97
CA PHE A 34 7.90 -11.89 -8.06
C PHE A 34 9.16 -12.61 -7.57
N GLY A 35 9.02 -13.78 -6.94
CA GLY A 35 10.14 -14.56 -6.40
C GLY A 35 10.82 -13.88 -5.20
N CYS A 36 10.07 -13.11 -4.42
CA CYS A 36 10.58 -12.39 -3.24
C CYS A 36 9.59 -12.44 -2.08
N ASP A 37 10.06 -12.18 -0.87
CA ASP A 37 9.17 -12.03 0.28
C ASP A 37 8.44 -10.70 0.21
N VAL A 38 7.11 -10.74 0.36
CA VAL A 38 6.25 -9.55 0.35
C VAL A 38 5.67 -9.35 1.75
N SER A 39 6.02 -8.23 2.36
CA SER A 39 5.48 -7.79 3.65
C SER A 39 4.63 -6.54 3.48
N VAL A 40 3.47 -6.50 4.15
CA VAL A 40 2.51 -5.40 4.04
C VAL A 40 2.29 -4.77 5.42
N TYR A 41 2.49 -3.46 5.50
CA TYR A 41 2.37 -2.66 6.73
C TYR A 41 1.41 -1.49 6.50
N THR A 42 0.84 -0.96 7.58
CA THR A 42 0.20 0.36 7.51
C THR A 42 1.28 1.44 7.44
N ALA A 43 0.94 2.60 6.86
CA ALA A 43 1.91 3.70 6.71
C ALA A 43 2.42 4.23 8.05
N ASP A 44 1.60 4.11 9.10
CA ASP A 44 1.89 4.57 10.46
C ASP A 44 2.50 3.48 11.36
N ASP A 45 2.69 2.26 10.85
CA ASP A 45 3.27 1.17 11.64
C ASP A 45 4.73 1.52 12.00
N PRO A 46 5.08 1.59 13.31
CA PRO A 46 6.44 1.88 13.76
C PRO A 46 7.40 0.71 13.53
N ALA A 47 6.90 -0.51 13.37
CA ALA A 47 7.70 -1.71 13.12
C ALA A 47 7.90 -2.00 11.63
N ARG A 48 7.42 -1.12 10.72
CA ARG A 48 7.55 -1.34 9.28
C ARG A 48 9.01 -1.36 8.82
N ALA A 49 9.30 -2.24 7.86
CA ALA A 49 10.55 -2.25 7.13
C ALA A 49 10.51 -1.20 6.00
N ASP A 50 10.97 0.02 6.28
CA ASP A 50 11.04 1.10 5.28
C ASP A 50 12.32 1.97 5.42
N PRO A 51 13.51 1.42 5.09
CA PRO A 51 14.79 2.13 5.24
C PRO A 51 14.86 3.45 4.46
N LYS A 52 14.09 3.59 3.36
CA LYS A 52 14.06 4.78 2.50
C LYS A 52 12.90 5.73 2.81
N GLY A 53 12.11 5.48 3.85
CA GLY A 53 11.00 6.36 4.25
C GLY A 53 9.96 6.56 3.15
N ARG A 54 9.71 5.54 2.32
CA ARG A 54 8.75 5.54 1.21
C ARG A 54 7.31 5.65 1.70
N ALA A 55 7.00 5.18 2.92
CA ALA A 55 5.65 5.16 3.48
C ALA A 55 4.97 6.55 3.50
N ARG A 56 5.73 7.64 3.65
CA ARG A 56 5.19 9.01 3.61
C ARG A 56 4.53 9.40 2.28
N PHE A 57 4.80 8.65 1.21
CA PHE A 57 4.21 8.88 -0.11
C PHE A 57 2.99 8.01 -0.39
N ALA A 58 2.67 7.08 0.51
CA ALA A 58 1.48 6.25 0.45
C ALA A 58 0.23 7.12 0.63
N ARG A 59 -0.85 6.76 -0.05
CA ARG A 59 -2.18 7.34 0.11
C ARG A 59 -3.21 6.21 -0.01
N PRO A 60 -4.44 6.37 0.52
CA PRO A 60 -5.51 5.41 0.29
C PRO A 60 -5.66 5.09 -1.21
N GLY A 61 -5.74 3.82 -1.56
CA GLY A 61 -5.79 3.35 -2.95
C GLY A 61 -4.46 3.41 -3.72
N ARG A 62 -3.38 3.92 -3.12
CA ARG A 62 -2.05 4.00 -3.72
C ARG A 62 -0.96 3.75 -2.67
N PRO A 63 -0.64 2.48 -2.37
CA PRO A 63 0.39 2.14 -1.41
C PRO A 63 1.78 2.57 -1.89
N ALA A 64 2.69 2.81 -0.95
CA ALA A 64 4.10 2.99 -1.25
C ALA A 64 4.80 1.62 -1.24
N VAL A 65 5.67 1.40 -2.22
CA VAL A 65 6.42 0.15 -2.36
C VAL A 65 7.92 0.43 -2.17
N TYR A 66 8.56 -0.39 -1.36
CA TYR A 66 10.00 -0.46 -1.20
C TYR A 66 10.47 -1.86 -1.65
N VAL A 67 11.55 -1.90 -2.43
CA VAL A 67 12.17 -3.13 -2.93
C VAL A 67 13.68 -2.99 -2.73
N GLU A 68 14.33 -4.05 -2.30
CA GLU A 68 15.77 -4.16 -2.06
C GLU A 68 16.37 -5.43 -2.67
#